data_AF-A0A7E4VP44-F1
#
_entry.id   AF-A0A7E4VP44-F1
#
_cell.length_a   1.000
_cell.length_b   1.000
_cell.length_c   1.000
_cell.angle_alpha   90.00
_cell.angle_beta   90.00
_cell.angle_gamma   90.00
#
_symmetry.space_group_name_H-M   'P 1'
#
loop_
_entity.id
_entity.type
_entity.pdbx_description
1 polymer ?
#
loop_
_entity_poly.entity_id
_entity_poly.type
_entity_poly.pdbx_seq_one_letter_code
_entity_poly.pdbx_strand_id
1 'polypeptide(L)'
;MSADDFKYNQRTVTSLSGASDYASKTMERPPKIDFYTNSNLARPSIVELMRGGTDGVRDDTEHAIGRYEDAHAEIVQLHMKPEKGSKKKDERSIESGNKVHPIDEKSLPKAENENATKFGWIEGVLVRCIANIFGVMLYLRMAWVAGQAGILFGTLIVLLGSLVTLITTLSMSAICTNGMVKGGGVYYLISRSLGPEFGGSIGILFSLANAFGAAMYIVGLAETVISRLNEWGFSLIDGGVNDVRILGLVVCALLVVIIFVGLGFEAKMQVVLLFVVLGSIIDFYVGSFFRPNGEKQAMGVTGFKSPTFFENLYPDYRNGYNFFSVFSIYFPAATGIMAGANISGDLKNPASAIPKGTIIAITLTTIVYISFIWITGCTVVRDANGLDVPVLLNSTILANFDNKDWSSEVFAALFGAPQQYYAKPDCISDNSCKYGLMNYFQVVELISAIYGKMQRSSQLL
;
A
#
# COMPACT_ATOMS: atom_id res chain seq x y z
N MET A 1 27.13 -18.54 -80.35
CA MET A 1 27.86 -18.10 -79.15
C MET A 1 27.47 -16.65 -78.96
N SER A 2 26.59 -16.39 -78.00
CA SER A 2 25.68 -15.23 -78.01
C SER A 2 26.36 -13.96 -77.55
N ALA A 3 26.12 -12.90 -78.32
CA ALA A 3 26.60 -11.54 -78.13
C ALA A 3 25.58 -10.69 -77.36
N ASP A 4 26.13 -9.76 -76.58
CA ASP A 4 25.76 -8.35 -76.43
C ASP A 4 24.37 -7.93 -75.88
N ASP A 5 24.48 -7.23 -74.74
CA ASP A 5 23.96 -5.88 -74.46
C ASP A 5 22.48 -5.58 -74.11
N PHE A 6 22.39 -4.73 -73.07
CA PHE A 6 21.45 -3.61 -72.85
C PHE A 6 20.04 -3.80 -72.22
N LYS A 7 19.86 -2.98 -71.17
CA LYS A 7 18.67 -2.19 -70.75
C LYS A 7 17.49 -2.81 -69.96
N TYR A 8 17.36 -2.28 -68.73
CA TYR A 8 16.15 -1.69 -68.12
C TYR A 8 14.88 -1.66 -69.01
N ASN A 9 13.75 -2.23 -68.55
CA ASN A 9 12.63 -1.54 -67.88
C ASN A 9 11.35 -2.43 -67.77
N GLN A 10 10.48 -2.08 -66.81
CA GLN A 10 9.04 -2.40 -66.65
C GLN A 10 8.55 -3.61 -65.80
N ARG A 11 8.27 -3.27 -64.53
CA ARG A 11 6.97 -3.37 -63.79
C ARG A 11 6.13 -4.66 -63.87
N THR A 12 5.85 -5.27 -62.71
CA THR A 12 4.46 -5.63 -62.32
C THR A 12 4.27 -5.72 -60.78
N VAL A 13 3.41 -4.82 -60.29
CA VAL A 13 2.42 -4.84 -59.18
C VAL A 13 2.55 -5.84 -58.00
N THR A 14 2.62 -5.23 -56.81
CA THR A 14 2.36 -5.62 -55.41
C THR A 14 1.31 -6.71 -55.10
N SER A 15 1.54 -7.46 -54.01
CA SER A 15 0.47 -7.80 -53.05
C SER A 15 0.82 -7.26 -51.65
N LEU A 16 -0.03 -6.37 -51.15
CA LEU A 16 -0.06 -5.90 -49.76
C LEU A 16 -0.59 -7.03 -48.87
N SER A 17 0.31 -7.80 -48.26
CA SER A 17 -0.06 -8.72 -47.16
C SER A 17 0.93 -8.69 -45.98
N GLY A 18 1.99 -7.87 -46.05
CA GLY A 18 3.08 -7.88 -45.06
C GLY A 18 3.04 -6.78 -44.00
N ALA A 19 2.14 -5.81 -44.09
CA ALA A 19 2.17 -4.62 -43.22
C ALA A 19 1.52 -4.81 -41.85
N SER A 20 0.61 -5.78 -41.69
CA SER A 20 -0.04 -6.08 -40.39
C SER A 20 0.87 -6.88 -39.46
N ASP A 21 1.73 -7.73 -40.02
CA ASP A 21 2.55 -8.69 -39.26
C ASP A 21 3.84 -8.09 -38.67
N TYR A 22 4.23 -6.88 -39.11
CA TYR A 22 5.39 -6.17 -38.57
C TYR A 22 5.07 -5.27 -37.36
N ALA A 23 3.80 -4.88 -37.18
CA ALA A 23 3.37 -4.05 -36.05
C ALA A 23 3.13 -4.88 -34.77
N SER A 24 2.87 -6.18 -34.89
CA SER A 24 2.63 -7.08 -33.76
C SER A 24 3.91 -7.65 -33.12
N LYS A 25 5.02 -7.75 -33.89
CA LYS A 25 6.27 -8.41 -33.45
C LYS A 25 7.36 -7.49 -32.87
N THR A 26 7.13 -6.19 -32.77
CA THR A 26 8.11 -5.23 -32.20
C THR A 26 7.85 -4.86 -30.74
N MET A 27 6.72 -5.29 -30.15
CA MET A 27 6.29 -4.88 -28.80
C MET A 27 6.67 -5.83 -27.65
N GLU A 28 7.36 -6.93 -27.92
CA GLU A 28 7.75 -7.96 -26.93
C GLU A 28 9.25 -7.99 -26.59
N ARG A 29 10.06 -7.04 -27.03
CA ARG A 29 11.48 -7.00 -26.63
C ARG A 29 11.67 -6.23 -25.32
N PRO A 30 12.47 -6.73 -24.36
CA PRO A 30 12.99 -5.87 -23.30
C PRO A 30 13.75 -4.69 -23.93
N PRO A 31 13.87 -3.54 -23.26
CA PRO A 31 14.57 -2.39 -23.83
C PRO A 31 15.98 -2.81 -24.25
N LYS A 32 16.29 -2.68 -25.55
CA LYS A 32 17.62 -2.96 -26.07
C LYS A 32 18.60 -1.95 -25.48
N ILE A 33 19.45 -2.42 -24.58
CA ILE A 33 20.56 -1.65 -23.98
C ILE A 33 21.59 -1.26 -25.07
N ASP A 34 21.67 -2.01 -26.17
CA ASP A 34 22.72 -1.86 -27.18
C ASP A 34 22.46 -0.80 -28.27
N PHE A 35 21.41 0.01 -28.18
CA PHE A 35 21.18 1.06 -29.19
C PHE A 35 22.10 2.28 -29.00
N TYR A 36 22.79 2.39 -27.85
CA TYR A 36 23.70 3.49 -27.54
C TYR A 36 25.19 3.15 -27.73
N THR A 37 25.55 1.92 -28.09
CA THR A 37 26.95 1.47 -28.14
C THR A 37 27.61 1.56 -29.51
N ASN A 38 26.92 2.06 -30.55
CA ASN A 38 27.47 2.02 -31.91
C ASN A 38 27.25 3.30 -32.74
N SER A 39 27.58 4.45 -32.17
CA SER A 39 27.97 5.62 -32.96
C SER A 39 29.35 6.08 -32.51
N ASN A 40 30.30 6.09 -33.44
CA ASN A 40 31.67 6.61 -33.25
C ASN A 40 31.72 8.15 -33.08
N LEU A 41 30.72 8.75 -32.42
CA LEU A 41 30.76 10.15 -32.02
C LEU A 41 31.09 10.23 -30.53
N ALA A 42 32.25 10.83 -30.24
CA ALA A 42 32.67 11.15 -28.87
C ALA A 42 31.57 11.91 -28.13
N ARG A 43 31.22 11.44 -26.93
CA ARG A 43 30.18 12.00 -26.07
C ARG A 43 30.65 13.35 -25.52
N PRO A 44 29.97 14.48 -25.77
CA PRO A 44 30.37 15.75 -25.19
C PRO A 44 30.11 15.74 -23.67
N SER A 45 30.98 16.42 -22.93
CA SER A 45 30.91 16.47 -21.47
C SER A 45 29.77 17.38 -21.01
N ILE A 46 29.25 17.15 -19.80
CA ILE A 46 28.13 17.92 -19.22
C ILE A 46 28.43 19.43 -19.10
N VAL A 47 29.72 19.80 -19.15
CA VAL A 47 30.22 21.17 -19.14
C VAL A 47 30.07 21.86 -20.50
N GLU A 48 30.16 21.11 -21.61
CA GLU A 48 29.93 21.62 -22.98
C GLU A 48 28.45 21.87 -23.26
N LEU A 49 27.55 21.10 -22.64
CA LEU A 49 26.11 21.33 -22.73
C LEU A 49 25.64 22.53 -21.88
N MET A 50 26.38 22.89 -20.83
CA MET A 50 26.07 24.01 -19.94
C MET A 50 26.61 25.35 -20.44
N ARG A 51 27.70 25.36 -21.20
CA ARG A 51 28.21 26.55 -21.89
C ARG A 51 27.57 26.62 -23.27
N GLY A 52 26.42 27.29 -23.38
CA GLY A 52 25.77 27.56 -24.67
C GLY A 52 26.77 28.16 -25.66
N GLY A 53 27.33 27.31 -26.52
CA GLY A 53 28.36 27.66 -27.49
C GLY A 53 27.70 28.18 -28.76
N THR A 54 27.67 29.50 -28.89
CA THR A 54 27.72 30.18 -30.17
C THR A 54 28.96 29.71 -30.94
N ASP A 55 28.76 29.02 -32.06
CA ASP A 55 29.39 29.28 -33.37
C ASP A 55 29.50 28.00 -34.20
N GLY A 56 28.88 28.02 -35.38
CA GLY A 56 29.46 27.36 -36.55
C GLY A 56 28.99 25.97 -36.98
N VAL A 57 27.69 25.63 -36.95
CA VAL A 57 27.11 24.61 -37.86
C VAL A 57 25.64 24.96 -38.12
N ARG A 58 25.36 25.75 -39.16
CA ARG A 58 24.01 26.29 -39.42
C ARG A 58 23.47 26.05 -40.83
N ASP A 59 23.94 25.02 -41.53
CA ASP A 59 23.45 24.71 -42.89
C ASP A 59 22.87 23.29 -43.07
N ASP A 60 23.19 22.32 -42.21
CA ASP A 60 22.80 20.93 -42.49
C ASP A 60 21.46 20.50 -41.85
N THR A 61 21.00 21.24 -40.84
CA THR A 61 19.81 20.87 -40.05
C THR A 61 18.50 21.37 -40.68
N GLU A 62 18.51 22.51 -41.36
CA GLU A 62 17.33 23.09 -42.01
C GLU A 62 16.89 22.26 -43.23
N HIS A 63 17.85 21.66 -43.95
CA HIS A 63 17.58 20.83 -45.14
C HIS A 63 17.09 19.40 -44.80
N ALA A 64 17.23 18.97 -43.55
CA ALA A 64 16.69 17.71 -43.05
C ALA A 64 15.26 17.87 -42.51
N ILE A 65 14.93 19.04 -41.94
CA ILE A 65 13.60 19.35 -41.40
C ILE A 65 12.58 19.58 -42.54
N GLY A 66 12.96 20.31 -43.59
CA GLY A 66 12.06 20.55 -44.74
C GLY A 66 11.61 19.28 -45.46
N ARG A 67 12.50 18.27 -45.59
CA ARG A 67 12.14 16.98 -46.18
C ARG A 67 11.19 16.14 -45.32
N TYR A 68 11.17 16.36 -44.01
CA TYR A 68 10.26 15.69 -43.10
C TYR A 68 8.88 16.34 -43.07
N GLU A 69 8.79 17.66 -43.20
CA GLU A 69 7.52 18.39 -43.26
C GLU A 69 6.78 18.15 -44.58
N ASP A 70 7.48 18.13 -45.72
CA ASP A 70 6.89 17.88 -47.04
C ASP A 70 6.33 16.44 -47.16
N ALA A 71 7.04 15.45 -46.60
CA ALA A 71 6.60 14.06 -46.59
C ALA A 71 5.40 13.84 -45.65
N HIS A 72 5.26 14.63 -44.59
CA HIS A 72 4.10 14.56 -43.70
C HIS A 72 2.87 15.26 -44.29
N ALA A 73 3.05 16.33 -45.05
CA ALA A 73 1.96 17.04 -45.72
C ALA A 73 1.28 16.20 -46.82
N GLU A 74 2.07 15.40 -47.56
CA GLU A 74 1.55 14.53 -48.63
C GLU A 74 0.70 13.36 -48.07
N ILE A 75 1.08 12.82 -46.91
CA ILE A 75 0.35 11.72 -46.24
C ILE A 75 -0.96 12.21 -45.61
N VAL A 76 -1.00 13.45 -45.11
CA VAL A 76 -2.20 14.06 -44.52
C VAL A 76 -3.23 14.44 -45.59
N GLN A 77 -2.80 14.90 -46.78
CA GLN A 77 -3.73 15.17 -47.89
C GLN A 77 -4.38 13.91 -48.47
N LEU A 78 -3.70 12.76 -48.43
CA LEU A 78 -4.27 11.47 -48.84
C LEU A 78 -5.34 10.92 -47.88
N HIS A 79 -5.37 11.37 -46.61
CA HIS A 79 -6.34 10.93 -45.60
C HIS A 79 -7.55 11.87 -45.42
N MET A 80 -7.61 13.02 -46.11
CA MET A 80 -8.71 13.98 -46.02
C MET A 80 -9.43 14.26 -47.36
N LYS A 81 -9.91 13.22 -48.05
CA LYS A 81 -10.99 13.38 -49.04
C LYS A 81 -12.22 12.59 -48.62
N PRO A 82 -13.39 13.24 -48.43
CA PRO A 82 -14.64 12.51 -48.21
C PRO A 82 -15.14 11.98 -49.55
N GLU A 83 -15.25 10.65 -49.70
CA GLU A 83 -15.98 10.08 -50.83
C GLU A 83 -17.48 10.40 -50.68
N LYS A 84 -17.93 11.41 -51.42
CA LYS A 84 -19.31 11.50 -51.90
C LYS A 84 -19.38 10.87 -53.29
N GLY A 85 -20.29 9.93 -53.51
CA GLY A 85 -20.68 9.61 -54.90
C GLY A 85 -21.43 8.30 -55.12
N SER A 86 -22.75 8.41 -55.17
CA SER A 86 -23.60 7.99 -56.30
C SER A 86 -23.44 6.57 -56.88
N LYS A 87 -24.48 5.75 -56.69
CA LYS A 87 -24.76 4.56 -57.48
C LYS A 87 -25.01 4.93 -58.95
N LYS A 88 -24.26 4.36 -59.89
CA LYS A 88 -24.77 4.04 -61.23
C LYS A 88 -24.06 2.79 -61.79
N LYS A 89 -24.92 1.90 -62.29
CA LYS A 89 -24.62 0.65 -63.01
C LYS A 89 -23.79 0.94 -64.26
N ASP A 90 -22.94 -0.01 -64.66
CA ASP A 90 -23.12 -0.68 -65.95
C ASP A 90 -22.29 -1.97 -66.03
N GLU A 91 -22.98 -3.01 -66.49
CA GLU A 91 -22.53 -4.37 -66.72
C GLU A 91 -21.67 -4.46 -68.00
N ARG A 92 -20.60 -5.27 -67.97
CA ARG A 92 -20.28 -6.22 -69.04
C ARG A 92 -19.21 -7.24 -68.63
N SER A 93 -19.74 -8.44 -68.37
CA SER A 93 -19.18 -9.78 -68.49
C SER A 93 -17.92 -9.98 -69.35
N ILE A 94 -16.90 -10.62 -68.76
CA ILE A 94 -16.14 -11.73 -69.38
C ILE A 94 -15.82 -12.74 -68.26
N GLU A 95 -16.39 -13.96 -68.39
CA GLU A 95 -16.08 -15.13 -67.58
C GLU A 95 -14.70 -15.69 -67.94
N SER A 96 -13.87 -15.97 -66.94
CA SER A 96 -12.92 -17.07 -67.00
C SER A 96 -12.80 -17.67 -65.61
N GLY A 97 -13.27 -18.91 -65.48
CA GLY A 97 -13.43 -19.61 -64.23
C GLY A 97 -12.09 -19.97 -63.59
N ASN A 98 -11.91 -19.54 -62.35
CA ASN A 98 -11.12 -20.28 -61.38
C ASN A 98 -11.91 -20.31 -60.07
N LYS A 99 -12.39 -21.49 -59.67
CA LYS A 99 -13.17 -21.69 -58.46
C LYS A 99 -12.26 -21.49 -57.25
N VAL A 100 -12.33 -20.32 -56.61
CA VAL A 100 -11.80 -20.10 -55.26
C VAL A 100 -12.97 -20.28 -54.29
N HIS A 101 -12.86 -21.28 -53.41
CA HIS A 101 -13.78 -21.45 -52.29
C HIS A 101 -13.82 -20.16 -51.46
N PRO A 102 -15.00 -19.64 -51.06
CA PRO A 102 -15.05 -18.52 -50.13
C PRO A 102 -14.42 -18.97 -48.81
N ILE A 103 -13.34 -18.28 -48.43
CA ILE A 103 -12.73 -18.42 -47.11
C ILE A 103 -13.73 -17.82 -46.14
N ASP A 104 -14.34 -18.66 -45.31
CA ASP A 104 -15.20 -18.23 -44.22
C ASP A 104 -14.46 -17.21 -43.35
N GLU A 105 -15.02 -16.01 -43.26
CA GLU A 105 -14.59 -14.87 -42.45
C GLU A 105 -14.82 -15.14 -40.94
N LYS A 106 -14.44 -16.34 -40.48
CA LYS A 106 -14.61 -16.84 -39.11
C LYS A 106 -13.35 -17.46 -38.51
N SER A 107 -12.18 -17.28 -39.11
CA SER A 107 -10.93 -17.92 -38.66
C SER A 107 -9.76 -16.96 -38.41
N LEU A 108 -10.01 -15.69 -38.06
CA LEU A 108 -9.04 -15.01 -37.19
C LEU A 108 -9.14 -15.67 -35.80
N PRO A 109 -8.03 -16.08 -35.16
CA PRO A 109 -8.08 -16.51 -33.78
C PRO A 109 -8.60 -15.33 -32.96
N LYS A 110 -9.87 -15.39 -32.55
CA LYS A 110 -10.37 -14.60 -31.43
C LYS A 110 -9.36 -14.81 -30.31
N ALA A 111 -8.71 -13.73 -29.90
CA ALA A 111 -7.83 -13.75 -28.75
C ALA A 111 -8.62 -14.37 -27.60
N GLU A 112 -8.24 -15.60 -27.26
CA GLU A 112 -8.89 -16.41 -26.26
C GLU A 112 -8.51 -15.82 -24.89
N ASN A 113 -9.30 -14.85 -24.41
CA ASN A 113 -9.50 -14.47 -23.01
C ASN A 113 -10.49 -13.29 -22.88
N GLU A 114 -11.69 -13.38 -23.48
CA GLU A 114 -12.76 -12.39 -23.24
C GLU A 114 -13.67 -12.72 -22.04
N ASN A 115 -13.42 -13.81 -21.30
CA ASN A 115 -14.29 -14.25 -20.19
C ASN A 115 -13.65 -14.18 -18.80
N ALA A 116 -12.52 -13.50 -18.62
CA ALA A 116 -12.07 -13.13 -17.28
C ALA A 116 -12.88 -11.92 -16.79
N THR A 117 -13.79 -12.13 -15.84
CA THR A 117 -14.53 -11.05 -15.19
C THR A 117 -13.55 -10.10 -14.51
N LYS A 118 -13.23 -8.98 -15.16
CA LYS A 118 -12.33 -7.96 -14.61
C LYS A 118 -12.93 -7.29 -13.38
N PHE A 119 -12.13 -7.06 -12.36
CA PHE A 119 -12.54 -6.45 -11.11
C PHE A 119 -12.86 -4.96 -11.27
N GLY A 120 -13.85 -4.50 -10.50
CA GLY A 120 -14.13 -3.08 -10.29
C GLY A 120 -13.11 -2.41 -9.36
N TRP A 121 -13.21 -1.10 -9.18
CA TRP A 121 -12.31 -0.35 -8.30
C TRP A 121 -12.51 -0.65 -6.81
N ILE A 122 -13.73 -1.02 -6.40
CA ILE A 122 -14.06 -1.35 -5.00
C ILE A 122 -13.39 -2.67 -4.61
N GLU A 123 -13.73 -3.74 -5.33
CA GLU A 123 -13.21 -5.07 -5.04
C GLU A 123 -11.72 -5.21 -5.38
N GLY A 124 -11.30 -4.66 -6.51
CA GLY A 124 -9.93 -4.81 -7.00
C GLY A 124 -8.91 -3.90 -6.31
N VAL A 125 -9.30 -2.68 -5.90
CA VAL A 125 -8.34 -1.71 -5.34
C VAL A 125 -8.67 -1.40 -3.88
N LEU A 126 -9.87 -0.89 -3.59
CA LEU A 126 -10.23 -0.42 -2.25
C LEU A 126 -10.10 -1.52 -1.20
N VAL A 127 -10.76 -2.66 -1.43
CA VAL A 127 -10.74 -3.82 -0.51
C VAL A 127 -9.32 -4.34 -0.31
N ARG A 128 -8.54 -4.45 -1.39
CA ARG A 128 -7.16 -4.94 -1.32
C ARG A 128 -6.23 -3.98 -0.57
N CYS A 129 -6.37 -2.68 -0.80
CA CYS A 129 -5.60 -1.67 -0.07
C CYS A 129 -5.97 -1.66 1.41
N ILE A 130 -7.27 -1.69 1.76
CA ILE A 130 -7.72 -1.74 3.17
C ILE A 130 -7.18 -3.00 3.87
N ALA A 131 -7.29 -4.17 3.24
CA ALA A 131 -6.81 -5.43 3.81
C ALA A 131 -5.29 -5.44 4.04
N ASN A 132 -4.51 -4.74 3.19
CA ASN A 132 -3.06 -4.70 3.33
C ASN A 132 -2.58 -3.57 4.25
N ILE A 133 -3.35 -2.49 4.41
CA ILE A 133 -3.04 -1.41 5.37
C ILE A 133 -3.42 -1.85 6.80
N PHE A 134 -4.57 -2.51 6.98
CA PHE A 134 -4.95 -3.07 8.28
C PHE A 134 -4.15 -4.33 8.57
N GLY A 135 -3.04 -4.15 9.28
CA GLY A 135 -2.18 -5.25 9.73
C GLY A 135 -2.15 -5.41 11.24
N VAL A 136 -1.18 -6.21 11.68
CA VAL A 136 -0.94 -6.50 13.10
C VAL A 136 -0.69 -5.22 13.92
N MET A 137 -0.13 -4.18 13.30
CA MET A 137 0.18 -2.92 13.97
C MET A 137 -1.03 -2.19 14.53
N LEU A 138 -2.20 -2.31 13.87
CA LEU A 138 -3.45 -1.73 14.37
C LEU A 138 -3.77 -2.24 15.78
N TYR A 139 -3.52 -3.53 16.04
CA TYR A 139 -3.87 -4.19 17.29
C TYR A 139 -2.76 -4.14 18.34
N LEU A 140 -1.50 -4.38 17.94
CA LEU A 140 -0.39 -4.49 18.89
C LEU A 140 0.29 -3.17 19.24
N ARG A 141 0.22 -2.17 18.35
CA ARG A 141 1.05 -0.96 18.49
C ARG A 141 0.27 0.33 18.66
N MET A 142 -1.00 0.41 18.25
CA MET A 142 -1.76 1.67 18.37
C MET A 142 -1.99 2.12 19.81
N ALA A 143 -2.28 1.18 20.72
CA ALA A 143 -2.41 1.47 22.14
C ALA A 143 -1.08 1.96 22.74
N TRP A 144 0.04 1.34 22.33
CA TRP A 144 1.37 1.76 22.78
C TRP A 144 1.77 3.15 22.26
N VAL A 145 1.44 3.46 21.00
CA VAL A 145 1.63 4.81 20.43
C VAL A 145 0.83 5.84 21.24
N ALA A 146 -0.42 5.53 21.60
CA ALA A 146 -1.24 6.38 22.46
C ALA A 146 -0.65 6.54 23.88
N GLY A 147 0.00 5.49 24.42
CA GLY A 147 0.69 5.54 25.71
C GLY A 147 1.91 6.48 25.70
N GLN A 148 2.83 6.28 24.76
CA GLN A 148 4.12 7.01 24.68
C GLN A 148 3.95 8.45 24.19
N ALA A 149 3.28 8.64 23.06
CA ALA A 149 3.12 9.96 22.45
C ALA A 149 1.91 10.72 23.01
N GLY A 150 1.02 10.06 23.74
CA GLY A 150 -0.27 10.65 24.12
C GLY A 150 -1.23 10.79 22.94
N ILE A 151 -2.46 11.22 23.21
CA ILE A 151 -3.52 11.33 22.21
C ILE A 151 -3.19 12.41 21.17
N LEU A 152 -2.64 13.55 21.60
CA LEU A 152 -2.36 14.68 20.71
C LEU A 152 -1.23 14.35 19.72
N PHE A 153 -0.05 13.97 20.22
CA PHE A 153 1.09 13.66 19.34
C PHE A 153 0.91 12.31 18.64
N GLY A 154 0.18 11.35 19.23
CA GLY A 154 -0.23 10.12 18.54
C GLY A 154 -1.10 10.42 17.31
N THR A 155 -2.07 11.32 17.43
CA THR A 155 -2.87 11.79 16.29
C THR A 155 -1.98 12.48 15.24
N LEU A 156 -1.02 13.30 15.66
CA LEU A 156 -0.06 13.93 14.75
C LEU A 156 0.80 12.92 14.00
N ILE A 157 1.26 11.85 14.66
CA ILE A 157 2.03 10.75 14.06
C ILE A 157 1.21 10.07 12.94
N VAL A 158 -0.06 9.78 13.20
CA VAL A 158 -0.97 9.18 12.21
C VAL A 158 -1.19 10.12 11.02
N LEU A 159 -1.41 11.40 11.26
CA LEU A 159 -1.59 12.40 10.21
C LEU A 159 -0.33 12.60 9.37
N LEU A 160 0.85 12.61 9.99
CA LEU A 160 2.13 12.69 9.29
C LEU A 160 2.33 11.47 8.37
N GLY A 161 2.05 10.27 8.87
CA GLY A 161 2.11 9.04 8.07
C GLY A 161 1.13 9.09 6.89
N SER A 162 -0.11 9.50 7.17
CA SER A 162 -1.15 9.65 6.14
C SER A 162 -0.77 10.68 5.08
N LEU A 163 -0.11 11.78 5.45
CA LEU A 163 0.36 12.80 4.52
C LEU A 163 1.42 12.22 3.57
N VAL A 164 2.42 11.51 4.09
CA VAL A 164 3.46 10.84 3.28
C VAL A 164 2.84 9.85 2.29
N THR A 165 1.89 9.04 2.74
CA THR A 165 1.22 8.05 1.87
C THR A 165 0.30 8.70 0.85
N LEU A 166 -0.34 9.83 1.20
CA LEU A 166 -1.20 10.57 0.28
C LEU A 166 -0.38 11.20 -0.84
N ILE A 167 0.74 11.86 -0.51
CA ILE A 167 1.67 12.42 -1.51
C ILE A 167 2.15 11.32 -2.45
N THR A 168 2.56 10.18 -1.89
CA THR A 168 3.00 9.02 -2.67
C THR A 168 1.89 8.49 -3.59
N THR A 169 0.65 8.47 -3.12
CA THR A 169 -0.51 8.02 -3.89
C THR A 169 -0.87 8.99 -5.01
N LEU A 170 -0.72 10.29 -4.78
CA LEU A 170 -0.90 11.30 -5.84
C LEU A 170 0.16 11.13 -6.94
N SER A 171 1.42 10.88 -6.58
CA SER A 171 2.47 10.53 -7.55
C SER A 171 2.17 9.23 -8.31
N MET A 172 1.73 8.19 -7.60
CA MET A 172 1.32 6.92 -8.22
C MET A 172 0.12 7.12 -9.16
N SER A 173 -0.81 7.99 -8.80
CA SER A 173 -1.98 8.31 -9.63
C SER A 173 -1.55 8.95 -10.94
N ALA A 174 -0.60 9.90 -10.91
CA ALA A 174 -0.05 10.50 -12.11
C ALA A 174 0.62 9.45 -13.03
N ILE A 175 1.37 8.51 -12.45
CA ILE A 175 1.98 7.39 -13.19
C ILE A 175 0.91 6.52 -13.85
N CYS A 176 -0.14 6.14 -13.11
CA CYS A 176 -1.22 5.28 -13.61
C CYS A 176 -2.08 5.94 -14.70
N THR A 177 -2.14 7.27 -14.73
CA THR A 177 -2.84 8.03 -15.79
C THR A 177 -1.96 8.27 -17.02
N ASN A 178 -0.65 8.03 -16.94
CA ASN A 178 0.29 8.27 -18.01
C ASN A 178 0.64 6.97 -18.75
N GLY A 179 -0.05 6.73 -19.87
CA GLY A 179 0.18 5.59 -20.76
C GLY A 179 -0.86 4.47 -20.64
N MET A 180 -0.73 3.44 -21.48
CA MET A 180 -1.61 2.28 -21.44
C MET A 180 -1.19 1.34 -20.30
N VAL A 181 -1.97 1.32 -19.22
CA VAL A 181 -1.80 0.37 -18.12
C VAL A 181 -2.17 -1.03 -18.60
N LYS A 182 -1.14 -1.83 -18.93
CA LYS A 182 -1.27 -3.26 -19.23
C LYS A 182 -0.99 -4.08 -17.97
N GLY A 183 -1.29 -5.39 -18.01
CA GLY A 183 -1.33 -6.25 -16.83
C GLY A 183 0.00 -6.73 -16.24
N GLY A 184 0.92 -5.82 -15.95
CA GLY A 184 2.23 -6.16 -15.34
C GLY A 184 2.41 -5.73 -13.88
N GLY A 185 1.36 -5.23 -13.21
CA GLY A 185 1.43 -4.76 -11.82
C GLY A 185 2.22 -3.45 -11.65
N VAL A 186 2.62 -3.15 -10.40
CA VAL A 186 3.28 -1.87 -10.04
C VAL A 186 4.63 -1.71 -10.69
N TYR A 187 5.46 -2.75 -10.71
CA TYR A 187 6.80 -2.67 -11.30
C TYR A 187 6.73 -2.30 -12.78
N TYR A 188 5.87 -2.97 -13.54
CA TYR A 188 5.68 -2.71 -14.97
C TYR A 188 5.17 -1.28 -15.24
N LEU A 189 4.25 -0.79 -14.41
CA LEU A 189 3.74 0.59 -14.48
C LEU A 189 4.86 1.60 -14.29
N ILE A 190 5.65 1.45 -13.22
CA ILE A 190 6.75 2.36 -12.88
C ILE A 190 7.83 2.33 -13.95
N SER A 191 8.29 1.14 -14.36
CA SER A 191 9.41 1.00 -15.31
C SER A 191 9.09 1.56 -16.69
N ARG A 192 7.82 1.56 -17.11
CA ARG A 192 7.41 2.12 -18.41
C ARG A 192 7.23 3.64 -18.36
N SER A 193 6.70 4.19 -17.27
CA SER A 193 6.45 5.62 -17.19
C SER A 193 7.71 6.42 -16.79
N LEU A 194 8.59 5.85 -15.97
CA LEU A 194 9.80 6.51 -15.47
C LEU A 194 11.10 5.99 -16.11
N GLY A 195 11.04 4.91 -16.89
CA GLY A 195 12.21 4.29 -17.51
C GLY A 195 12.86 3.20 -16.64
N PRO A 196 13.77 2.41 -17.24
CA PRO A 196 14.34 1.21 -16.61
C PRO A 196 15.24 1.50 -15.40
N GLU A 197 15.95 2.63 -15.37
CA GLU A 197 16.86 2.99 -14.28
C GLU A 197 16.09 3.25 -12.96
N PHE A 198 15.05 4.07 -13.04
CA PHE A 198 14.16 4.33 -11.91
C PHE A 198 13.30 3.11 -11.56
N GLY A 199 12.75 2.43 -12.57
CA GLY A 199 11.95 1.22 -12.37
C GLY A 199 12.71 0.10 -11.66
N GLY A 200 13.95 -0.17 -12.08
CA GLY A 200 14.81 -1.18 -11.47
C GLY A 200 15.14 -0.85 -10.02
N SER A 201 15.58 0.38 -9.75
CA SER A 201 15.96 0.83 -8.41
C SER A 201 14.79 0.79 -7.43
N ILE A 202 13.63 1.33 -7.82
CA ILE A 202 12.41 1.32 -7.00
C ILE A 202 11.90 -0.11 -6.82
N GLY A 203 11.96 -0.96 -7.87
CA GLY A 203 11.52 -2.35 -7.82
C GLY A 203 12.30 -3.20 -6.81
N ILE A 204 13.63 -3.07 -6.78
CA ILE A 204 14.48 -3.79 -5.81
C ILE A 204 14.17 -3.36 -4.38
N LEU A 205 14.08 -2.05 -4.13
CA LEU A 205 13.73 -1.51 -2.81
C LEU A 205 12.34 -1.98 -2.36
N PHE A 206 11.36 -1.95 -3.26
CA PHE A 206 10.01 -2.39 -2.97
C PHE A 206 9.92 -3.90 -2.69
N SER A 207 10.66 -4.72 -3.44
CA SER A 207 10.73 -6.17 -3.20
C SER A 207 11.32 -6.48 -1.82
N LEU A 208 12.42 -5.81 -1.45
CA LEU A 208 13.03 -5.97 -0.12
C LEU A 208 12.12 -5.48 1.01
N ALA A 209 11.44 -4.35 0.81
CA ALA A 209 10.48 -3.83 1.77
C ALA A 209 9.32 -4.80 2.01
N ASN A 210 8.78 -5.44 0.96
CA ASN A 210 7.75 -6.46 1.10
C ASN A 210 8.25 -7.71 1.83
N ALA A 211 9.51 -8.11 1.63
CA ALA A 211 10.11 -9.23 2.36
C ALA A 211 10.23 -8.93 3.86
N PHE A 212 10.69 -7.74 4.24
CA PHE A 212 10.71 -7.31 5.64
C PHE A 212 9.30 -7.14 6.22
N GLY A 213 8.34 -6.65 5.44
CA GLY A 213 6.93 -6.56 5.82
C GLY A 213 6.32 -7.93 6.13
N ALA A 214 6.59 -8.94 5.30
CA ALA A 214 6.15 -10.31 5.55
C ALA A 214 6.72 -10.85 6.88
N ALA A 215 8.03 -10.67 7.11
CA ALA A 215 8.66 -11.07 8.37
C ALA A 215 8.03 -10.38 9.59
N MET A 216 7.76 -9.07 9.47
CA MET A 216 7.13 -8.28 10.52
C MET A 216 5.72 -8.79 10.87
N TYR A 217 4.87 -9.11 9.88
CA TYR A 217 3.54 -9.65 10.14
C TYR A 217 3.59 -11.03 10.78
N ILE A 218 4.55 -11.88 10.39
CA ILE A 218 4.75 -13.20 10.99
C ILE A 218 5.18 -13.08 12.46
N VAL A 219 6.13 -12.19 12.77
CA VAL A 219 6.56 -11.95 14.15
C VAL A 219 5.41 -11.43 15.00
N GLY A 220 4.60 -10.51 14.48
CA GLY A 220 3.43 -9.99 15.19
C GLY A 220 2.37 -11.05 15.46
N LEU A 221 2.13 -11.98 14.52
CA LEU A 221 1.28 -13.14 14.76
C LEU A 221 1.86 -14.04 15.85
N ALA A 222 3.17 -14.34 15.79
CA ALA A 222 3.83 -15.18 16.78
C ALA A 222 3.80 -14.55 18.19
N GLU A 223 4.02 -13.24 18.31
CA GLU A 223 3.91 -12.50 19.58
C GLU A 223 2.50 -12.64 20.19
N THR A 224 1.46 -12.56 19.35
CA THR A 224 0.07 -12.68 19.80
C THR A 224 -0.25 -14.11 20.26
N VAL A 225 0.17 -15.12 19.49
CA VAL A 225 -0.09 -16.53 19.82
C VAL A 225 0.66 -16.96 21.09
N ILE A 226 1.93 -16.58 21.24
CA ILE A 226 2.70 -16.90 22.46
C ILE A 226 2.11 -16.19 23.68
N SER A 227 1.68 -14.94 23.54
CA SER A 227 1.01 -14.21 24.63
C SER A 227 -0.25 -14.95 25.12
N ARG A 228 -1.08 -15.45 24.19
CA ARG A 228 -2.25 -16.28 24.53
C ARG A 228 -1.89 -17.65 25.10
N LEU A 229 -0.85 -18.29 24.57
CA LEU A 229 -0.43 -19.61 25.03
C LEU A 229 0.10 -19.56 26.48
N ASN A 230 0.85 -18.51 26.81
CA ASN A 230 1.33 -18.23 28.17
C ASN A 230 0.18 -17.96 29.15
N GLU A 231 -0.91 -17.31 28.71
CA GLU A 231 -2.11 -17.12 29.54
C GLU A 231 -2.80 -18.45 29.89
N TRP A 232 -2.72 -19.45 29.02
CA TRP A 232 -3.23 -20.81 29.28
C TRP A 232 -2.23 -21.69 30.06
N GLY A 233 -1.09 -21.14 30.47
CA GLY A 233 -0.07 -21.86 31.24
C GLY A 233 0.83 -22.78 30.41
N PHE A 234 0.79 -22.67 29.08
CA PHE A 234 1.69 -23.42 28.19
C PHE A 234 2.86 -22.51 27.76
N SER A 235 4.09 -22.90 28.10
CA SER A 235 5.31 -22.33 27.53
C SER A 235 6.00 -23.38 26.66
N LEU A 236 6.57 -22.99 25.52
CA LEU A 236 7.33 -23.94 24.70
C LEU A 236 8.69 -24.19 25.35
N ILE A 237 9.39 -23.12 25.69
CA ILE A 237 10.70 -23.18 26.37
C ILE A 237 10.69 -22.22 27.56
N ASP A 238 10.62 -20.91 27.28
CA ASP A 238 10.78 -19.85 28.27
C ASP A 238 9.57 -18.90 28.35
N GLY A 239 8.57 -19.07 27.46
CA GLY A 239 7.43 -18.15 27.33
C GLY A 239 7.84 -16.76 26.86
N GLY A 240 9.07 -16.59 26.36
CA GLY A 240 9.67 -15.30 26.05
C GLY A 240 9.97 -15.12 24.57
N VAL A 241 11.06 -14.42 24.28
CA VAL A 241 11.43 -14.02 22.91
C VAL A 241 11.84 -15.22 22.06
N ASN A 242 12.41 -16.28 22.66
CA ASN A 242 12.81 -17.47 21.91
C ASN A 242 11.61 -18.24 21.39
N ASP A 243 10.54 -18.33 22.17
CA ASP A 243 9.28 -18.97 21.75
C ASP A 243 8.66 -18.22 20.55
N VAL A 244 8.71 -16.89 20.54
CA VAL A 244 8.27 -16.07 19.39
C VAL A 244 9.10 -16.36 18.14
N ARG A 245 10.43 -16.53 18.28
CA ARG A 245 11.32 -16.84 17.14
C ARG A 245 11.03 -18.22 16.56
N ILE A 246 10.85 -19.23 17.40
CA ILE A 246 10.56 -20.61 16.97
C ILE A 246 9.21 -20.65 16.26
N LEU A 247 8.18 -20.08 16.88
CA LEU A 247 6.84 -20.06 16.29
C LEU A 247 6.83 -19.26 14.98
N GLY A 248 7.52 -18.11 14.92
CA GLY A 248 7.66 -17.33 13.70
C GLY A 248 8.30 -18.12 12.56
N LEU A 249 9.34 -18.93 12.84
CA LEU A 249 9.98 -19.77 11.83
C LEU A 249 9.04 -20.89 11.33
N VAL A 250 8.29 -21.53 12.24
CA VAL A 250 7.30 -22.55 11.88
C VAL A 250 6.19 -21.96 11.01
N VAL A 251 5.63 -20.82 11.41
CA VAL A 251 4.59 -20.11 10.65
C VAL A 251 5.11 -19.69 9.28
N CYS A 252 6.34 -19.17 9.19
CA CYS A 252 6.96 -18.80 7.93
C CYS A 252 7.07 -20.01 6.98
N ALA A 253 7.56 -21.15 7.47
CA ALA A 253 7.65 -22.38 6.69
C ALA A 253 6.27 -22.85 6.20
N LEU A 254 5.24 -22.79 7.05
CA LEU A 254 3.87 -23.14 6.66
C LEU A 254 3.31 -22.20 5.58
N LEU A 255 3.52 -20.88 5.70
CA LEU A 255 3.09 -19.92 4.69
C LEU A 255 3.77 -20.15 3.33
N VAL A 256 5.07 -20.49 3.34
CA VAL A 256 5.79 -20.87 2.12
C VAL A 256 5.18 -22.11 1.47
N VAL A 257 4.85 -23.15 2.26
CA VAL A 257 4.17 -24.35 1.74
C VAL A 257 2.81 -24.01 1.13
N ILE A 258 2.02 -23.13 1.77
CA ILE A 258 0.71 -22.70 1.23
C ILE A 258 0.86 -22.00 -0.11
N ILE A 259 1.87 -21.12 -0.25
CA ILE A 259 2.14 -20.41 -1.50
C ILE A 259 2.50 -21.39 -2.63
N PHE A 260 3.26 -22.46 -2.33
CA PHE A 260 3.57 -23.49 -3.32
C PHE A 260 2.34 -24.31 -3.77
N VAL A 261 1.35 -24.50 -2.89
CA VAL A 261 0.12 -25.26 -3.21
C VAL A 261 -0.81 -24.50 -4.16
N GLY A 262 -0.86 -23.16 -4.09
CA GLY A 262 -1.48 -22.35 -5.14
C GLY A 262 -2.01 -20.99 -4.72
N LEU A 263 -1.74 -19.98 -5.55
CA LEU A 263 -2.13 -18.57 -5.36
C LEU A 263 -3.64 -18.30 -5.55
N GLY A 264 -4.37 -19.21 -6.21
CA GLY A 264 -5.81 -19.04 -6.44
C GLY A 264 -6.66 -19.09 -5.16
N PHE A 265 -6.17 -19.80 -4.13
CA PHE A 265 -6.82 -19.86 -2.82
C PHE A 265 -6.67 -18.54 -2.05
N GLU A 266 -5.49 -17.92 -2.12
CA GLU A 266 -5.17 -16.65 -1.46
C GLU A 266 -6.16 -15.54 -1.84
N ALA A 267 -6.43 -15.35 -3.13
CA ALA A 267 -7.31 -14.30 -3.61
C ALA A 267 -8.76 -14.42 -3.07
N LYS A 268 -9.24 -15.65 -2.85
CA LYS A 268 -10.57 -15.91 -2.25
C LYS A 268 -10.55 -15.68 -0.74
N MET A 269 -9.48 -16.11 -0.08
CA MET A 269 -9.32 -15.93 1.36
C MET A 269 -9.18 -14.46 1.77
N GLN A 270 -8.58 -13.61 0.91
CA GLN A 270 -8.44 -12.18 1.20
C GLN A 270 -9.78 -11.51 1.50
N VAL A 271 -10.84 -11.86 0.77
CA VAL A 271 -12.19 -11.31 1.00
C VAL A 271 -12.75 -11.79 2.34
N VAL A 272 -12.55 -13.07 2.67
CA VAL A 272 -12.98 -13.63 3.98
C VAL A 272 -12.24 -12.96 5.13
N LEU A 273 -10.92 -12.80 5.02
CA LEU A 273 -10.08 -12.14 6.02
C LEU A 273 -10.50 -10.68 6.24
N LEU A 274 -10.89 -9.97 5.18
CA LEU A 274 -11.42 -8.61 5.32
C LEU A 274 -12.65 -8.57 6.23
N PHE A 275 -13.62 -9.48 6.03
CA PHE A 275 -14.82 -9.53 6.88
C PHE A 275 -14.49 -9.83 8.34
N VAL A 276 -13.50 -10.69 8.59
CA VAL A 276 -13.00 -10.96 9.94
C VAL A 276 -12.39 -9.70 10.56
N VAL A 277 -11.53 -8.98 9.83
CA VAL A 277 -10.91 -7.74 10.30
C VAL A 277 -11.93 -6.63 10.55
N LEU A 278 -12.93 -6.48 9.68
CA LEU A 278 -14.02 -5.51 9.91
C LEU A 278 -14.86 -5.91 11.12
N GLY A 279 -15.13 -7.20 11.30
CA GLY A 279 -15.81 -7.74 12.46
C GLY A 279 -15.07 -7.46 13.77
N SER A 280 -13.75 -7.64 13.80
CA SER A 280 -12.94 -7.35 15.00
C SER A 280 -12.84 -5.86 15.30
N ILE A 281 -12.81 -4.99 14.28
CA ILE A 281 -12.89 -3.53 14.48
C ILE A 281 -14.23 -3.14 15.11
N ILE A 282 -15.34 -3.70 14.61
CA ILE A 282 -16.67 -3.45 15.19
C ILE A 282 -16.75 -3.97 16.63
N ASP A 283 -16.23 -5.17 16.91
CA ASP A 283 -16.19 -5.72 18.27
C ASP A 283 -15.37 -4.86 19.24
N PHE A 284 -14.26 -4.30 18.78
CA PHE A 284 -13.47 -3.34 19.55
C PHE A 284 -14.29 -2.08 19.89
N TYR A 285 -14.95 -1.47 18.89
CA TYR A 285 -15.78 -0.30 19.13
C TYR A 285 -16.91 -0.59 20.11
N VAL A 286 -17.65 -1.68 19.90
CA VAL A 286 -18.73 -2.11 20.79
C VAL A 286 -18.20 -2.40 22.20
N GLY A 287 -17.03 -3.05 22.30
CA GLY A 287 -16.34 -3.33 23.56
C GLY A 287 -16.00 -2.08 24.37
N SER A 288 -15.57 -1.01 23.69
CA SER A 288 -15.23 0.26 24.33
C SER A 288 -16.39 0.94 25.06
N PHE A 289 -17.62 0.71 24.61
CA PHE A 289 -18.83 1.27 25.25
C PHE A 289 -19.32 0.46 26.45
N PHE A 290 -18.87 -0.79 26.60
CA PHE A 290 -19.24 -1.61 27.74
C PHE A 290 -18.45 -1.22 28.99
N ARG A 291 -19.13 -1.24 30.14
CA ARG A 291 -18.49 -0.92 31.42
C ARG A 291 -17.47 -2.03 31.78
N PRO A 292 -16.22 -1.68 32.13
CA PRO A 292 -15.20 -2.68 32.45
C PRO A 292 -15.50 -3.38 33.80
N ASN A 293 -15.30 -4.71 33.82
CA ASN A 293 -15.35 -5.54 35.04
C ASN A 293 -14.18 -5.21 35.98
N GLY A 294 -14.28 -5.61 37.26
CA GLY A 294 -13.22 -5.37 38.26
C GLY A 294 -11.83 -5.87 37.83
N GLU A 295 -11.75 -7.04 37.19
CA GLU A 295 -10.49 -7.59 36.65
C GLU A 295 -9.93 -6.73 35.50
N LYS A 296 -10.79 -6.30 34.57
CA LYS A 296 -10.37 -5.40 33.47
C LYS A 296 -9.92 -4.04 34.00
N GLN A 297 -10.53 -3.57 35.09
CA GLN A 297 -10.13 -2.35 35.77
C GLN A 297 -8.75 -2.49 36.42
N ALA A 298 -8.44 -3.64 37.04
CA ALA A 298 -7.12 -3.92 37.60
C ALA A 298 -6.03 -3.98 36.51
N MET A 299 -6.37 -4.43 35.30
CA MET A 299 -5.48 -4.38 34.13
C MET A 299 -5.38 -2.99 33.48
N GLY A 300 -6.04 -1.97 34.04
CA GLY A 300 -5.93 -0.57 33.62
C GLY A 300 -7.07 -0.05 32.74
N VAL A 301 -8.09 -0.85 32.43
CA VAL A 301 -9.25 -0.38 31.65
C VAL A 301 -10.24 0.33 32.57
N THR A 302 -10.26 1.65 32.50
CA THR A 302 -11.11 2.51 33.34
C THR A 302 -12.44 2.86 32.69
N GLY A 303 -12.57 2.66 31.37
CA GLY A 303 -13.70 3.11 30.56
C GLY A 303 -13.60 4.61 30.24
N PHE A 304 -14.57 5.16 29.53
CA PHE A 304 -14.57 6.59 29.18
C PHE A 304 -14.68 7.47 30.43
N LYS A 305 -13.54 7.95 30.93
CA LYS A 305 -13.43 8.83 32.09
C LYS A 305 -12.58 10.05 31.75
N SER A 306 -13.04 11.25 32.11
CA SER A 306 -12.32 12.49 31.84
C SER A 306 -10.90 12.54 32.44
N PRO A 307 -10.65 12.05 33.68
CA PRO A 307 -9.30 12.00 34.23
C PRO A 307 -8.32 11.19 33.37
N THR A 308 -8.76 10.06 32.81
CA THR A 308 -7.93 9.21 31.94
C THR A 308 -7.55 9.93 30.64
N PHE A 309 -8.48 10.67 30.06
CA PHE A 309 -8.23 11.49 28.87
C PHE A 309 -7.15 12.55 29.12
N PHE A 310 -7.24 13.28 30.23
CA PHE A 310 -6.28 14.34 30.53
C PHE A 310 -4.89 13.82 30.89
N GLU A 311 -4.80 12.68 31.56
CA GLU A 311 -3.52 12.02 31.84
C GLU A 311 -2.80 11.59 30.55
N ASN A 312 -3.56 11.06 29.59
CA ASN A 312 -3.02 10.57 28.31
C ASN A 312 -2.94 11.64 27.21
N LEU A 313 -3.29 12.89 27.49
CA LEU A 313 -3.36 13.93 26.46
C LEU A 313 -1.98 14.30 25.89
N TYR A 314 -1.00 14.43 26.77
CA TYR A 314 0.38 14.83 26.47
C TYR A 314 1.33 13.64 26.40
N PRO A 315 2.49 13.75 25.74
CA PRO A 315 3.44 12.65 25.63
C PRO A 315 4.16 12.37 26.95
N ASP A 316 4.49 11.11 27.20
CA ASP A 316 5.37 10.63 28.26
C ASP A 316 6.29 9.56 27.65
N TYR A 317 7.37 10.02 27.01
CA TYR A 317 8.30 9.12 26.34
C TYR A 317 9.20 8.44 27.37
N ARG A 318 9.14 7.10 27.42
CA ARG A 318 9.97 6.28 28.33
C ARG A 318 11.03 5.50 27.56
N ASN A 319 11.97 4.88 28.26
CA ASN A 319 12.96 3.95 27.68
C ASN A 319 13.80 4.54 26.52
N GLY A 320 14.04 5.85 26.53
CA GLY A 320 14.82 6.55 25.50
C GLY A 320 14.09 6.75 24.17
N TYR A 321 12.78 6.49 24.11
CA TYR A 321 11.99 6.82 22.93
C TYR A 321 11.81 8.33 22.78
N ASN A 322 11.57 8.76 21.56
CA ASN A 322 11.22 10.13 21.20
C ASN A 322 10.12 10.12 20.12
N PHE A 323 9.68 11.30 19.72
CA PHE A 323 8.64 11.45 18.70
C PHE A 323 8.94 10.67 17.41
N PHE A 324 10.16 10.77 16.89
CA PHE A 324 10.54 10.13 15.63
C PHE A 324 10.70 8.62 15.77
N SER A 325 11.17 8.10 16.90
CA SER A 325 11.26 6.65 17.11
C SER A 325 9.87 6.01 17.18
N VAL A 326 8.91 6.67 17.84
CA VAL A 326 7.52 6.20 17.88
C VAL A 326 6.90 6.28 16.49
N PHE A 327 7.18 7.37 15.74
CA PHE A 327 6.76 7.48 14.33
C PHE A 327 7.33 6.34 13.46
N SER A 328 8.61 5.99 13.60
CA SER A 328 9.24 4.91 12.83
C SER A 328 8.62 3.54 13.13
N ILE A 329 8.21 3.30 14.38
CA ILE A 329 7.49 2.07 14.77
C ILE A 329 6.08 2.08 14.18
N TYR A 330 5.38 3.22 14.16
CA TYR A 330 4.04 3.33 13.58
C TYR A 330 4.05 3.23 12.05
N PHE A 331 5.04 3.82 11.36
CA PHE A 331 5.02 4.05 9.91
C PHE A 331 4.70 2.81 9.06
N PRO A 332 5.22 1.60 9.35
CA PRO A 332 4.82 0.38 8.64
C PRO A 332 3.29 0.13 8.59
N ALA A 333 2.54 0.58 9.60
CA ALA A 333 1.08 0.46 9.65
C ALA A 333 0.35 1.29 8.58
N ALA A 334 0.97 2.38 8.10
CA ALA A 334 0.43 3.22 7.03
C ALA A 334 0.84 2.73 5.63
N THR A 335 1.76 1.76 5.54
CA THR A 335 2.20 1.20 4.26
C THR A 335 1.16 0.22 3.68
N GLY A 336 1.42 -0.35 2.49
CA GLY A 336 0.48 -1.28 1.83
C GLY A 336 -0.41 -0.65 0.76
N ILE A 337 -0.27 0.66 0.50
CA ILE A 337 -1.04 1.40 -0.53
C ILE A 337 -0.87 0.88 -1.96
N MET A 338 0.19 0.09 -2.22
CA MET A 338 0.50 -0.46 -3.54
C MET A 338 -0.22 -1.79 -3.84
N ALA A 339 -0.91 -2.37 -2.86
CA ALA A 339 -1.61 -3.66 -3.01
C ALA A 339 -2.63 -3.65 -4.16
N GLY A 340 -3.43 -2.59 -4.28
CA GLY A 340 -4.42 -2.46 -5.35
C GLY A 340 -3.80 -2.20 -6.74
N ALA A 341 -2.60 -1.60 -6.80
CA ALA A 341 -1.90 -1.38 -8.05
C ALA A 341 -1.14 -2.64 -8.54
N ASN A 342 -0.86 -3.60 -7.65
CA ASN A 342 -0.18 -4.85 -8.00
C ASN A 342 -1.02 -5.74 -8.92
N ILE A 343 -2.36 -5.62 -8.88
CA ILE A 343 -3.29 -6.35 -9.75
C ILE A 343 -3.87 -5.50 -10.88
N SER A 344 -3.09 -4.52 -11.36
CA SER A 344 -3.53 -3.56 -12.38
C SER A 344 -4.03 -4.20 -13.69
N GLY A 345 -3.59 -5.43 -14.00
CA GLY A 345 -4.04 -6.20 -15.16
C GLY A 345 -5.46 -6.76 -15.08
N ASP A 346 -5.91 -7.02 -13.86
CA ASP A 346 -7.20 -7.66 -13.60
C ASP A 346 -8.32 -6.62 -13.43
N LEU A 347 -7.98 -5.33 -13.46
CA LEU A 347 -8.93 -4.22 -13.32
C LEU A 347 -9.59 -3.88 -14.65
N LYS A 348 -10.89 -3.54 -14.61
CA LYS A 348 -11.61 -3.07 -15.80
C LYS A 348 -11.02 -1.77 -16.36
N ASN A 349 -10.74 -0.80 -15.47
CA ASN A 349 -10.22 0.52 -15.80
C ASN A 349 -9.14 0.96 -14.78
N PRO A 350 -7.89 0.46 -14.89
CA PRO A 350 -6.85 0.70 -13.89
C PRO A 350 -6.51 2.18 -13.68
N ALA A 351 -6.44 2.97 -14.76
CA ALA A 351 -6.07 4.40 -14.69
C ALA A 351 -7.02 5.25 -13.81
N SER A 352 -8.30 4.86 -13.70
CA SER A 352 -9.26 5.53 -12.80
C SER A 352 -9.49 4.77 -11.50
N ALA A 353 -9.40 3.44 -11.53
CA ALA A 353 -9.66 2.59 -10.37
C ALA A 353 -8.59 2.72 -9.29
N ILE A 354 -7.31 2.76 -9.68
CA ILE A 354 -6.19 2.82 -8.73
C ILE A 354 -6.23 4.12 -7.92
N PRO A 355 -6.30 5.33 -8.53
CA PRO A 355 -6.35 6.57 -7.77
C PRO A 355 -7.54 6.65 -6.81
N LYS A 356 -8.74 6.31 -7.29
CA LYS A 356 -9.98 6.38 -6.50
C LYS A 356 -9.95 5.41 -5.33
N GLY A 357 -9.59 4.15 -5.60
CA GLY A 357 -9.55 3.10 -4.58
C GLY A 357 -8.50 3.39 -3.50
N THR A 358 -7.30 3.79 -3.89
CA THR A 358 -6.20 4.01 -2.93
C THR A 358 -6.39 5.27 -2.09
N ILE A 359 -6.86 6.39 -2.65
CA ILE A 359 -7.11 7.61 -1.87
C ILE A 359 -8.21 7.37 -0.84
N ILE A 360 -9.32 6.75 -1.23
CA ILE A 360 -10.42 6.42 -0.32
C ILE A 360 -9.95 5.42 0.75
N ALA A 361 -9.14 4.42 0.38
CA ALA A 361 -8.56 3.48 1.33
C ALA A 361 -7.75 4.21 2.41
N ILE A 362 -6.82 5.08 2.01
CA ILE A 362 -5.98 5.86 2.93
C ILE A 362 -6.85 6.69 3.88
N THR A 363 -7.83 7.43 3.34
CA THR A 363 -8.71 8.26 4.18
C THR A 363 -9.48 7.42 5.20
N LEU A 364 -10.07 6.29 4.78
CA LEU A 364 -10.81 5.41 5.68
C LEU A 364 -9.90 4.80 6.75
N THR A 365 -8.73 4.31 6.36
CA THR A 365 -7.79 3.72 7.32
C THR A 365 -7.26 4.76 8.31
N THR A 366 -6.95 5.98 7.86
CA THR A 366 -6.49 7.07 8.73
C THR A 366 -7.53 7.43 9.78
N ILE A 367 -8.82 7.48 9.41
CA ILE A 367 -9.91 7.72 10.37
C ILE A 367 -9.95 6.61 11.44
N VAL A 368 -9.81 5.34 11.03
CA VAL A 368 -9.80 4.21 11.97
C VAL A 368 -8.55 4.22 12.86
N TYR A 369 -7.38 4.57 12.34
CA TYR A 369 -6.17 4.68 13.16
C TYR A 369 -6.27 5.80 14.21
N ILE A 370 -6.85 6.95 13.84
CA ILE A 370 -7.08 8.04 14.79
C ILE A 370 -8.09 7.61 15.87
N SER A 371 -9.20 6.99 15.48
CA SER A 371 -10.20 6.55 16.47
C SER A 371 -9.64 5.53 17.47
N PHE A 372 -8.74 4.63 17.04
CA PHE A 372 -8.07 3.69 17.92
C PHE A 372 -7.20 4.39 18.98
N ILE A 373 -6.43 5.41 18.58
CA ILE A 373 -5.63 6.22 19.53
C ILE A 373 -6.54 6.91 20.54
N TRP A 374 -7.63 7.52 20.06
CA TRP A 374 -8.56 8.24 20.91
C TRP A 374 -9.28 7.32 21.90
N ILE A 375 -9.77 6.17 21.44
CA ILE A 375 -10.47 5.22 22.31
C ILE A 375 -9.51 4.63 23.34
N THR A 376 -8.35 4.13 22.92
CA THR A 376 -7.37 3.55 23.85
C THR A 376 -6.85 4.58 24.86
N GLY A 377 -6.54 5.80 24.41
CA GLY A 377 -6.11 6.88 25.28
C GLY A 377 -7.19 7.40 26.25
N CYS A 378 -8.46 7.35 25.86
CA CYS A 378 -9.57 7.76 26.75
C CYS A 378 -10.00 6.69 27.76
N THR A 379 -9.67 5.41 27.51
CA THR A 379 -10.26 4.29 28.25
C THR A 379 -9.26 3.51 29.10
N VAL A 380 -7.95 3.67 28.88
CA VAL A 380 -6.92 2.87 29.55
C VAL A 380 -5.84 3.78 30.14
N VAL A 381 -5.39 3.48 31.36
CA VAL A 381 -4.27 4.19 32.00
C VAL A 381 -2.92 3.72 31.46
N ARG A 382 -1.86 4.51 31.64
CA ARG A 382 -0.52 4.19 31.13
C ARG A 382 0.07 2.92 31.74
N ASP A 383 -0.10 2.78 33.04
CA ASP A 383 0.51 1.73 33.86
C ASP A 383 -0.53 1.09 34.77
N ALA A 384 -0.50 -0.23 34.85
CA ALA A 384 -1.34 -1.01 35.76
C ALA A 384 -0.61 -2.27 36.24
N ASN A 385 -0.80 -2.63 37.51
CA ASN A 385 -0.20 -3.83 38.11
C ASN A 385 -1.01 -5.11 37.84
N GLY A 386 -2.31 -5.00 37.53
CA GLY A 386 -3.20 -6.15 37.36
C GLY A 386 -3.77 -6.71 38.66
N LEU A 387 -3.44 -6.12 39.81
CA LEU A 387 -3.89 -6.56 41.14
C LEU A 387 -4.91 -5.59 41.73
N ASP A 388 -4.64 -4.29 41.61
CA ASP A 388 -5.44 -3.23 42.21
C ASP A 388 -6.10 -2.37 41.15
N VAL A 389 -7.30 -1.88 41.47
CA VAL A 389 -8.02 -0.94 40.59
C VAL A 389 -7.37 0.45 40.69
N PRO A 390 -7.12 1.16 39.56
CA PRO A 390 -6.58 2.51 39.57
C PRO A 390 -7.40 3.46 40.45
N VAL A 391 -6.77 3.99 41.50
CA VAL A 391 -7.42 4.87 42.48
C VAL A 391 -7.36 6.31 41.99
N LEU A 392 -8.54 6.96 41.95
CA LEU A 392 -8.67 8.38 41.67
C LEU A 392 -8.55 9.18 42.97
N LEU A 393 -7.61 10.11 43.00
CA LEU A 393 -7.38 11.02 44.12
C LEU A 393 -7.84 12.44 43.76
N ASN A 394 -8.40 13.16 44.73
CA ASN A 394 -8.84 14.54 44.56
C ASN A 394 -7.68 15.53 44.78
N SER A 395 -7.67 16.62 44.01
CA SER A 395 -6.59 17.62 43.97
C SER A 395 -6.39 18.44 45.25
N THR A 396 -7.32 18.41 46.21
CA THR A 396 -7.17 19.10 47.51
C THR A 396 -6.04 18.50 48.38
N ILE A 397 -5.55 17.30 48.04
CA ILE A 397 -4.57 16.56 48.85
C ILE A 397 -3.12 16.75 48.35
N LEU A 398 -2.88 17.32 47.15
CA LEU A 398 -1.53 17.41 46.54
C LEU A 398 -0.88 18.79 46.45
N ALA A 399 -1.39 19.82 47.13
CA ALA A 399 -0.64 21.08 47.23
C ALA A 399 0.78 20.92 47.85
N ASN A 400 1.14 19.71 48.34
CA ASN A 400 2.42 19.37 48.95
C ASN A 400 3.30 18.36 48.18
N PHE A 401 2.94 17.91 46.97
CA PHE A 401 3.82 17.02 46.19
C PHE A 401 4.37 17.71 44.95
N ASP A 402 5.63 18.11 45.09
CA ASP A 402 6.54 18.70 44.11
C ASP A 402 6.71 17.78 42.88
N ASN A 403 5.91 17.96 41.84
CA ASN A 403 6.19 17.41 40.50
C ASN A 403 6.32 18.58 39.53
N LYS A 404 7.56 19.06 39.38
CA LYS A 404 7.99 19.97 38.31
C LYS A 404 8.00 19.25 36.97
N ASP A 405 6.83 19.02 36.39
CA ASP A 405 6.71 18.74 34.96
C ASP A 405 6.19 20.00 34.26
N TRP A 406 6.95 20.51 33.30
CA TRP A 406 6.67 21.72 32.50
C TRP A 406 5.32 21.66 31.77
N SER A 407 4.75 20.47 31.58
CA SER A 407 3.41 20.24 31.01
C SER A 407 2.26 20.51 31.99
N SER A 408 2.45 20.38 33.31
CA SER A 408 1.38 20.57 34.28
C SER A 408 1.09 22.05 34.57
N GLU A 409 2.10 22.92 34.50
CA GLU A 409 1.92 24.36 34.76
C GLU A 409 1.20 25.07 33.62
N VAL A 410 1.58 24.81 32.37
CA VAL A 410 0.94 25.41 31.18
C VAL A 410 -0.49 24.90 31.01
N PHE A 411 -0.73 23.62 31.32
CA PHE A 411 -2.07 23.02 31.25
C PHE A 411 -2.99 23.55 32.35
N ALA A 412 -2.52 23.62 33.60
CA ALA A 412 -3.28 24.19 34.70
C ALA A 412 -3.61 25.68 34.45
N ALA A 413 -2.72 26.41 33.77
CA ALA A 413 -2.92 27.80 33.40
C ALA A 413 -3.92 28.02 32.24
N LEU A 414 -4.01 27.10 31.27
CA LEU A 414 -4.88 27.24 30.08
C LEU A 414 -6.24 26.57 30.20
N PHE A 415 -6.34 25.45 30.92
CA PHE A 415 -7.55 24.60 30.98
C PHE A 415 -8.05 24.32 32.39
N GLY A 416 -7.36 24.82 33.42
CA GLY A 416 -7.62 24.51 34.82
C GLY A 416 -6.99 23.18 35.23
N ALA A 417 -6.45 23.10 36.46
CA ALA A 417 -5.89 21.85 36.97
C ALA A 417 -6.98 20.76 37.03
N PRO A 418 -6.68 19.52 36.58
CA PRO A 418 -7.64 18.44 36.70
C PRO A 418 -7.94 18.22 38.18
N GLN A 419 -9.22 18.22 38.55
CA GLN A 419 -9.62 18.05 39.96
C GLN A 419 -9.35 16.63 40.49
N GLN A 420 -9.09 15.68 39.59
CA GLN A 420 -8.81 14.28 39.92
C GLN A 420 -7.64 13.76 39.09
N TYR A 421 -6.75 13.00 39.72
CA TYR A 421 -5.61 12.34 39.10
C TYR A 421 -5.51 10.90 39.59
N TYR A 422 -4.91 10.02 38.79
CA TYR A 422 -4.66 8.64 39.23
C TYR A 422 -3.43 8.58 40.13
N ALA A 423 -3.53 7.84 41.23
CA ALA A 423 -2.37 7.51 42.05
C ALA A 423 -1.38 6.70 41.21
N LYS A 424 -0.09 7.11 41.20
CA LYS A 424 0.96 6.33 40.54
C LYS A 424 1.05 4.97 41.26
N PRO A 425 0.88 3.84 40.56
CA PRO A 425 1.03 2.53 41.17
C PRO A 425 2.49 2.29 41.54
N ASP A 426 2.72 1.57 42.64
CA ASP A 426 4.07 1.23 43.13
C ASP A 426 4.89 0.45 42.08
N CYS A 427 4.23 -0.21 41.12
CA CYS A 427 4.91 -0.94 40.05
C CYS A 427 5.77 -0.04 39.13
N ILE A 428 5.55 1.29 39.14
CA ILE A 428 6.36 2.24 38.36
C ILE A 428 7.76 2.40 38.96
N SER A 429 7.91 2.38 40.30
CA SER A 429 9.25 2.51 40.91
C SER A 429 10.13 1.31 40.60
N ASP A 430 9.52 0.14 40.50
CA ASP A 430 10.20 -1.14 40.35
C ASP A 430 10.24 -1.63 38.89
N ASN A 431 9.69 -0.85 37.94
CA ASN A 431 9.48 -1.24 36.54
C ASN A 431 8.80 -2.61 36.36
N SER A 432 7.92 -2.97 37.29
CA SER A 432 7.25 -4.27 37.35
C SER A 432 5.82 -4.25 36.82
N CYS A 433 5.35 -3.11 36.29
CA CYS A 433 4.01 -2.97 35.74
C CYS A 433 3.82 -3.89 34.53
N LYS A 434 2.94 -4.88 34.66
CA LYS A 434 2.64 -5.85 33.61
C LYS A 434 1.60 -5.35 32.60
N TYR A 435 0.70 -4.47 33.03
CA TYR A 435 -0.45 -4.00 32.25
C TYR A 435 -0.41 -2.47 32.04
N GLY A 436 -1.35 -1.97 31.23
CA GLY A 436 -1.46 -0.56 30.82
C GLY A 436 -1.03 -0.30 29.38
N LEU A 437 -1.27 0.92 28.89
CA LEU A 437 -0.96 1.32 27.50
C LEU A 437 0.52 1.15 27.14
N MET A 438 1.44 1.32 28.09
CA MET A 438 2.87 1.29 27.81
C MET A 438 3.50 -0.10 27.88
N ASN A 439 2.96 -0.98 28.73
CA ASN A 439 3.60 -2.25 29.06
C ASN A 439 2.90 -3.45 28.41
N TYR A 440 1.64 -3.31 28.01
CA TYR A 440 0.85 -4.39 27.42
C TYR A 440 0.46 -4.07 25.97
N PHE A 441 0.89 -4.91 25.04
CA PHE A 441 0.63 -4.68 23.61
C PHE A 441 -0.76 -5.15 23.17
N GLN A 442 -1.42 -6.01 23.94
CA GLN A 442 -2.74 -6.58 23.61
C GLN A 442 -3.91 -5.80 24.27
N VAL A 443 -3.73 -4.49 24.49
CA VAL A 443 -4.77 -3.62 25.09
C VAL A 443 -6.04 -3.55 24.24
N VAL A 444 -5.92 -3.58 22.91
CA VAL A 444 -7.08 -3.55 21.99
C VAL A 444 -7.97 -4.78 22.21
N GLU A 445 -7.37 -5.94 22.45
CA GLU A 445 -8.10 -7.17 22.79
C GLU A 445 -8.76 -7.08 24.16
N LEU A 446 -8.09 -6.48 25.15
CA LEU A 446 -8.64 -6.31 26.49
C LEU A 446 -9.92 -5.45 26.50
N ILE A 447 -9.98 -4.43 25.63
CA ILE A 447 -11.15 -3.55 25.45
C ILE A 447 -12.29 -4.27 24.71
N SER A 448 -11.98 -5.25 23.86
CA SER A 448 -12.95 -5.95 23.01
C SER A 448 -14.10 -6.61 23.82
N ALA A 449 -15.28 -6.67 23.21
CA ALA A 449 -16.50 -7.13 23.88
C ALA A 449 -16.48 -8.64 24.09
N ILE A 450 -15.94 -9.39 23.11
CA ILE A 450 -15.88 -10.86 23.14
C ILE A 450 -14.91 -11.36 24.23
N TYR A 451 -13.79 -10.68 24.45
CA TYR A 451 -12.78 -11.10 25.43
C TYR A 451 -13.35 -11.26 26.85
N GLY A 452 -14.23 -10.34 27.27
CA GLY A 452 -14.87 -10.40 28.59
C GLY A 452 -15.83 -11.59 28.78
N LYS A 453 -16.35 -12.18 27.69
CA LYS A 453 -17.19 -13.38 27.75
C LYS A 453 -16.36 -14.68 27.75
N MET A 454 -15.22 -14.70 27.06
CA MET A 454 -14.33 -15.86 27.02
C MET A 454 -13.63 -16.11 28.37
N GLN A 455 -13.12 -15.08 29.04
CA GLN A 455 -12.53 -15.21 30.39
C GLN A 455 -13.51 -15.84 31.40
N ARG A 456 -14.79 -15.46 31.31
CA ARG A 456 -15.85 -16.01 32.17
C ARG A 456 -16.12 -17.49 31.89
N SER A 457 -15.88 -17.94 30.66
CA SER A 457 -16.07 -19.34 30.26
C SER A 457 -14.86 -20.22 30.62
N SER A 458 -13.64 -19.66 30.60
CA SER A 458 -12.42 -20.37 30.99
C SER A 458 -12.20 -20.46 32.49
N GLN A 459 -12.83 -19.60 33.31
CA GLN A 459 -12.85 -19.77 34.78
C GLN A 459 -13.98 -20.70 35.27
N LEU A 460 -14.90 -21.11 34.38
CA LEU A 460 -15.99 -22.05 34.68
C LEU A 460 -15.69 -23.50 34.23
N LEU A 461 -14.55 -23.71 33.57
CA LEU A 461 -13.93 -25.01 33.30
C LEU A 461 -12.74 -25.19 34.23
#